data_AF-A0A918U605-F1
#
_entry.id   AF-A0A918U605-F1
#
_cell.length_a   1.000
_cell.length_b   1.000
_cell.length_c   1.000
_cell.angle_alpha   90.00
_cell.angle_beta   90.00
_cell.angle_gamma   90.00
#
_symmetry.space_group_name_H-M   'P 1'
#
loop_
_entity.id
_entity.type
_entity.pdbx_description
1 polymer ?
#
loop_
_entity_poly.entity_id
_entity_poly.type
_entity_poly.pdbx_seq_one_letter_code
_entity_poly.pdbx_strand_id
1 'polypeptide(L)'
;MAVGDPAPGSLWLAQLIGDGRAGALRADLRHFYQLDLLDVWRGSLSPLALYDLVEHMPDDSALQAQLRGGRHHRGWSVAAYLTAAAVDASHDTAWVVASANSRKSVKRPARVERPGGLAAKRGRALDLSGHPMAKPLPPKYRGTVKKAITKGR
;
A
#
# COMPACT_ATOMS: atom_id res chain seq x y z
N MET A 1 10.39 -16.12 -42.27
CA MET A 1 9.18 -15.90 -41.47
C MET A 1 9.30 -16.74 -40.21
N ALA A 2 9.67 -16.13 -39.09
CA ALA A 2 9.78 -16.85 -37.82
C ALA A 2 8.39 -16.83 -37.15
N VAL A 3 7.75 -17.99 -37.11
CA VAL A 3 6.59 -18.24 -36.26
C VAL A 3 7.10 -18.11 -34.83
N GLY A 4 6.76 -16.99 -34.20
CA GLY A 4 7.18 -16.67 -32.84
C GLY A 4 6.37 -17.48 -31.85
N ASP A 5 6.97 -18.57 -31.36
CA ASP A 5 6.55 -19.07 -30.05
C ASP A 5 6.66 -17.91 -29.06
N PRO A 6 5.61 -17.66 -28.25
CA PRO A 6 5.66 -16.59 -27.28
C PRO A 6 6.79 -16.84 -26.28
N ALA A 7 7.91 -16.16 -26.48
CA ALA A 7 8.91 -16.05 -25.43
C ALA A 7 8.26 -15.45 -24.18
N PRO A 8 8.64 -15.86 -22.96
CA PRO A 8 8.00 -15.42 -21.72
C PRO A 8 7.84 -13.89 -21.62
N GLY A 9 8.77 -13.11 -22.20
CA GLY A 9 8.71 -11.64 -22.24
C GLY A 9 7.57 -11.06 -23.09
N SER A 10 7.19 -11.67 -24.22
CA SER A 10 6.15 -11.10 -25.09
C SER A 10 4.73 -11.35 -24.58
N LEU A 11 4.48 -12.51 -23.94
CA LEU A 11 3.21 -12.76 -23.25
C LEU A 11 3.04 -11.87 -22.04
N TRP A 12 4.09 -11.72 -21.23
CA TRP A 12 4.10 -10.82 -20.09
C TRP A 12 3.77 -9.38 -20.52
N LEU A 13 4.39 -8.90 -21.61
CA LEU A 13 4.12 -7.58 -22.15
C LEU A 13 2.67 -7.44 -22.62
N ALA A 14 2.13 -8.44 -23.32
CA ALA A 14 0.75 -8.44 -23.78
C ALA A 14 -0.24 -8.39 -22.60
N GLN A 15 0.02 -9.15 -21.53
CA GLN A 15 -0.78 -9.13 -20.32
C GLN A 15 -0.73 -7.75 -19.63
N LEU A 16 0.46 -7.15 -19.52
CA LEU A 16 0.65 -5.84 -18.90
C LEU A 16 -0.07 -4.72 -19.68
N ILE A 17 -0.09 -4.81 -21.01
CA ILE A 17 -0.87 -3.92 -21.87
C ILE A 17 -2.38 -4.15 -21.65
N GLY A 18 -2.82 -5.41 -21.60
CA GLY A 18 -4.20 -5.80 -21.33
C GLY A 18 -4.73 -5.29 -19.98
N ASP A 19 -3.87 -5.27 -18.96
CA ASP A 19 -4.16 -4.70 -17.63
C ASP A 19 -4.24 -3.16 -17.63
N GLY A 20 -4.05 -2.49 -18.78
CA GLY A 20 -4.10 -1.03 -18.90
C GLY A 20 -2.86 -0.30 -18.38
N ARG A 21 -1.74 -1.02 -18.15
CA ARG A 21 -0.52 -0.45 -17.56
C ARG A 21 0.49 0.09 -18.59
N ALA A 22 0.17 -0.02 -19.88
CA ALA A 22 1.02 0.41 -20.99
C ALA A 22 1.45 1.88 -20.90
N GLY A 23 0.56 2.76 -20.44
CA GLY A 23 0.86 4.19 -20.30
C GLY A 23 1.93 4.48 -19.24
N ALA A 24 1.87 3.79 -18.09
CA ALA A 24 2.88 3.92 -17.04
C ALA A 24 4.23 3.35 -17.50
N LEU A 25 4.21 2.15 -18.10
CA LEU A 25 5.42 1.54 -18.67
C LEU A 25 6.10 2.48 -19.67
N ARG A 26 5.35 3.04 -20.62
CA ARG A 26 5.90 3.96 -21.62
C ARG A 26 6.49 5.23 -21.01
N ALA A 27 5.84 5.78 -19.99
CA ALA A 27 6.34 6.97 -19.31
C ALA A 27 7.67 6.69 -18.59
N ASP A 28 7.76 5.57 -17.88
CA ASP A 28 8.96 5.20 -17.12
C ASP A 28 10.12 4.81 -18.04
N LEU A 29 9.88 4.07 -19.14
CA LEU A 29 10.91 3.75 -20.13
C LEU A 29 11.56 5.01 -20.70
N ARG A 30 10.75 6.02 -21.03
CA ARG A 30 11.26 7.30 -21.53
C ARG A 30 11.98 8.09 -20.46
N HIS A 31 11.52 8.04 -19.21
CA HIS A 31 12.10 8.82 -18.12
C HIS A 31 13.45 8.28 -17.67
N PHE A 32 13.53 6.96 -17.40
CA PHE A 32 14.71 6.34 -16.80
C PHE A 32 15.72 5.83 -17.83
N TYR A 33 15.23 5.25 -18.94
CA TYR A 33 16.09 4.56 -19.92
C TYR A 33 16.14 5.27 -21.27
N GLN A 34 15.36 6.35 -21.46
CA GLN A 34 15.28 7.11 -22.71
C GLN A 34 14.91 6.25 -23.93
N LEU A 35 14.15 5.18 -23.70
CA LEU A 35 13.66 4.26 -24.73
C LEU A 35 12.19 4.53 -25.05
N ASP A 36 11.75 4.22 -26.27
CA ASP A 36 10.33 4.20 -26.61
C ASP A 36 9.79 2.77 -26.58
N LEU A 37 8.61 2.59 -25.98
CA LEU A 37 7.95 1.28 -25.98
C LEU A 37 7.69 0.79 -27.43
N LEU A 38 7.53 1.72 -28.38
CA LEU A 38 7.34 1.40 -29.80
C LEU A 38 8.52 0.62 -30.42
N ASP A 39 9.71 0.71 -29.83
CA ASP A 39 10.92 0.04 -30.32
C ASP A 39 10.82 -1.49 -30.25
N VAL A 40 9.90 -2.01 -29.44
CA VAL A 40 9.56 -3.45 -29.41
C VAL A 40 8.94 -3.89 -30.73
N TRP A 41 7.97 -3.13 -31.26
CA TRP A 41 7.33 -3.47 -32.54
C TRP A 41 8.20 -3.12 -33.75
N ARG A 42 9.17 -2.20 -33.59
CA ARG A 42 10.18 -1.92 -34.61
C ARG A 42 11.27 -2.99 -34.67
N GLY A 43 11.37 -3.86 -33.67
CA GLY A 43 12.37 -4.92 -33.56
C GLY A 43 13.73 -4.44 -33.05
N SER A 44 13.86 -3.19 -32.61
CA SER A 44 15.09 -2.65 -32.02
C SER A 44 15.21 -2.92 -30.52
N LEU A 45 14.10 -3.28 -29.86
CA LEU A 45 14.08 -3.69 -28.45
C LEU A 45 13.43 -5.08 -28.30
N SER A 46 14.15 -6.04 -27.71
CA SER A 46 13.59 -7.37 -27.42
C SER A 46 12.57 -7.29 -26.28
N PRO A 47 11.43 -8.02 -26.35
CA PRO A 47 10.50 -8.15 -25.22
C PRO A 47 11.16 -8.70 -23.94
N LEU A 48 12.17 -9.57 -24.09
CA LEU A 48 12.93 -10.09 -22.94
C LEU A 48 13.82 -8.99 -22.32
N ALA A 49 14.51 -8.21 -23.15
CA ALA A 49 15.30 -7.08 -22.65
C ALA A 49 14.43 -6.02 -21.96
N LEU A 50 13.21 -5.80 -22.48
CA LEU A 50 12.23 -4.94 -21.83
C LEU A 50 11.80 -5.49 -20.47
N TYR A 51 11.59 -6.80 -20.36
CA TYR A 51 11.27 -7.45 -19.08
C TYR A 51 12.38 -7.20 -18.05
N ASP A 52 13.64 -7.42 -18.43
CA ASP A 52 14.80 -7.22 -17.55
C ASP A 52 14.90 -5.76 -17.05
N LEU A 53 14.65 -4.78 -17.93
CA LEU A 53 14.62 -3.36 -17.56
C LEU A 53 13.52 -3.05 -16.55
N VAL A 54 12.36 -3.71 -16.68
CA VAL A 54 11.24 -3.50 -15.77
C VAL A 54 11.49 -4.16 -14.42
N GLU A 55 12.14 -5.32 -14.39
CA GLU A 55 12.55 -5.98 -13.15
C GLU A 55 13.54 -5.12 -12.34
N HIS A 56 14.42 -4.39 -13.02
CA HIS A 56 15.41 -3.48 -12.40
C HIS A 56 14.94 -2.03 -12.31
N MET A 57 13.65 -1.77 -12.51
CA MET A 57 13.09 -0.43 -12.47
C MET A 57 13.03 0.10 -11.03
N PRO A 58 13.33 1.40 -10.79
CA PRO A 58 13.21 2.01 -9.47
C PRO A 58 11.81 1.84 -8.85
N ASP A 59 11.81 1.65 -7.53
CA ASP A 59 10.61 1.42 -6.69
C ASP A 59 9.59 2.57 -6.72
N ASP A 60 10.04 3.78 -7.09
CA ASP A 60 9.23 5.00 -7.17
C ASP A 60 8.61 5.24 -8.56
N SER A 61 8.85 4.33 -9.52
CA SER A 61 8.34 4.43 -10.89
C SER A 61 6.80 4.39 -10.94
N ALA A 62 6.24 4.95 -12.01
CA ALA A 62 4.79 4.95 -12.20
C ALA A 62 4.23 3.52 -12.33
N LEU A 63 4.97 2.62 -12.96
CA LEU A 63 4.64 1.23 -13.15
C LEU A 63 4.63 0.47 -11.81
N GLN A 64 5.68 0.63 -11.00
CA GLN A 64 5.74 0.00 -9.67
C GLN A 64 4.60 0.50 -8.77
N ALA A 65 4.27 1.80 -8.83
CA ALA A 65 3.12 2.34 -8.12
C ALA A 65 1.79 1.72 -8.58
N GLN A 66 1.60 1.52 -9.89
CA GLN A 66 0.40 0.84 -10.42
C GLN A 66 0.32 -0.63 -9.98
N LEU A 67 1.45 -1.35 -9.97
CA LEU A 67 1.52 -2.73 -9.49
C LEU A 67 1.17 -2.85 -8.00
N ARG A 68 1.53 -1.84 -7.19
CA ARG A 68 1.26 -1.81 -5.74
C ARG A 68 -0.19 -1.45 -5.36
N GLY A 69 -1.01 -0.98 -6.30
CA GLY A 69 -2.41 -0.63 -6.02
C GLY A 69 -2.86 0.71 -6.59
N GLY A 70 -1.99 1.44 -7.29
CA GLY A 70 -2.36 2.62 -8.07
C GLY A 70 -1.53 3.86 -7.78
N ARG A 71 -1.91 4.98 -8.41
CA ARG A 71 -1.14 6.24 -8.42
C ARG A 71 -0.80 6.79 -7.04
N HIS A 72 -1.62 6.51 -6.03
CA HIS A 72 -1.38 6.97 -4.65
C HIS A 72 -0.13 6.35 -4.03
N HIS A 73 0.35 5.21 -4.52
CA HIS A 73 1.62 4.60 -4.08
C HIS A 73 2.86 5.23 -4.72
N ARG A 74 2.71 6.18 -5.66
CA ARG A 74 3.83 6.81 -6.34
C ARG A 74 4.65 7.67 -5.37
N GLY A 75 5.97 7.56 -5.43
CA GLY A 75 6.88 8.28 -4.53
C GLY A 75 6.95 7.70 -3.10
N TRP A 76 6.13 6.70 -2.78
CA TRP A 76 6.20 5.98 -1.52
C TRP A 76 7.22 4.83 -1.60
N SER A 77 8.48 5.22 -1.71
CA SER A 77 9.62 4.30 -1.55
C SER A 77 9.74 3.84 -0.09
N VAL A 78 10.54 2.81 0.14
CA VAL A 78 10.87 2.35 1.50
C VAL A 78 11.38 3.50 2.38
N ALA A 79 12.22 4.38 1.82
CA ALA A 79 12.73 5.55 2.52
C ALA A 79 11.61 6.53 2.93
N ALA A 80 10.61 6.73 2.06
CA ALA A 80 9.46 7.58 2.39
C ALA A 80 8.62 6.99 3.54
N TYR A 81 8.39 5.67 3.53
CA TYR A 81 7.71 4.98 4.63
C TYR A 81 8.47 5.09 5.95
N LEU A 82 9.79 4.88 5.94
CA LEU A 82 10.64 4.99 7.14
C LEU A 82 10.69 6.41 7.68
N THR A 83 10.79 7.40 6.79
CA THR A 83 10.79 8.82 7.17
C THR A 83 9.45 9.20 7.81
N ALA A 84 8.33 8.79 7.22
CA ALA A 84 7.02 9.01 7.81
C ALA A 84 6.87 8.33 9.18
N ALA A 85 7.47 7.15 9.37
CA ALA A 85 7.46 6.45 10.66
C ALA A 85 8.30 7.17 11.72
N ALA A 86 9.47 7.71 11.33
CA ALA A 86 10.32 8.50 12.22
C ALA A 86 9.64 9.82 12.67
N VAL A 87 8.94 10.50 11.75
CA VAL A 87 8.15 11.69 12.07
C VAL A 87 7.03 11.36 13.06
N ASP A 88 6.28 10.29 12.83
CA ASP A 88 5.24 9.81 13.76
C ASP A 88 5.81 9.51 15.15
N ALA A 89 6.95 8.83 15.23
CA ALA A 89 7.60 8.49 16.50
C ALA A 89 8.07 9.74 17.26
N SER A 90 8.54 10.75 16.53
CA SER A 90 8.94 12.04 17.10
C SER A 90 7.74 12.79 17.68
N HIS A 91 6.64 12.83 16.93
CA HIS A 91 5.37 13.42 17.39
C HIS A 91 4.79 12.69 18.62
N ASP A 92 4.82 11.35 18.63
CA ASP A 92 4.39 10.55 19.76
C ASP A 92 5.24 10.85 21.01
N THR A 93 6.56 10.98 20.85
CA THR A 93 7.48 11.33 21.94
C THR A 93 7.15 12.71 22.52
N ALA A 94 6.99 13.72 21.66
CA ALA A 94 6.61 15.07 22.07
C ALA A 94 5.25 15.08 22.80
N TRP A 95 4.29 14.28 22.32
CA TRP A 95 2.99 14.13 22.97
C TRP A 95 3.07 13.47 24.34
N VAL A 96 3.90 12.43 24.52
CA VAL A 96 4.11 11.78 25.82
C VAL A 96 4.67 12.79 26.82
N VAL A 97 5.70 13.55 26.44
CA VAL A 97 6.30 14.59 27.30
C VAL A 97 5.28 15.67 27.63
N ALA A 98 4.53 16.18 26.64
CA ALA A 98 3.51 17.20 26.87
C ALA A 98 2.37 16.69 27.78
N SER A 99 1.96 15.44 27.61
CA SER A 99 0.90 14.82 28.41
C SER A 99 1.33 14.61 29.86
N ALA A 100 2.59 14.24 30.10
CA ALA A 100 3.13 14.08 31.45
C ALA A 100 3.26 15.41 32.20
N ASN A 101 3.50 16.51 31.48
CA ASN A 101 3.73 17.83 32.06
C ASN A 101 2.50 18.76 32.02
N SER A 102 1.34 18.28 31.56
CA SER A 102 0.12 19.07 31.43
C SER A 102 -0.94 18.63 32.44
N ARG A 103 -1.58 19.61 33.08
CA ARG A 103 -2.78 19.37 33.92
C ARG A 103 -4.04 19.06 33.09
N LYS A 104 -4.00 19.30 31.78
CA LYS A 104 -5.10 19.06 30.83
C LYS A 104 -4.72 17.92 29.88
N SER A 105 -5.72 17.12 29.48
CA SER A 105 -5.51 16.08 28.48
C SER A 105 -5.08 16.69 27.14
N VAL A 106 -3.91 16.27 26.65
CA VAL A 106 -3.36 16.71 25.36
C VAL A 106 -3.78 15.71 24.28
N LYS A 107 -4.30 16.20 23.15
CA LYS A 107 -4.71 15.35 22.04
C LYS A 107 -3.48 14.72 21.37
N ARG A 108 -3.53 13.41 21.12
CA ARG A 108 -2.49 12.71 20.38
C ARG A 108 -2.40 13.23 18.93
N PRO A 109 -1.20 13.50 18.40
CA PRO A 109 -1.03 13.94 17.03
C PRO A 109 -1.54 12.89 16.03
N ALA A 110 -2.07 13.36 14.92
CA ALA A 110 -2.44 12.49 13.81
C ALA A 110 -1.16 11.94 13.14
N ARG A 111 -1.22 10.68 12.71
CA ARG A 111 -0.15 10.06 11.94
C ARG A 111 -0.12 10.62 10.53
N VAL A 112 1.06 10.63 9.92
CA VAL A 112 1.22 10.95 8.49
C VAL A 112 0.35 10.00 7.66
N GLU A 113 -0.39 10.54 6.70
CA GLU A 113 -1.20 9.74 5.78
C GLU A 113 -0.31 8.89 4.89
N ARG A 114 -0.57 7.57 4.82
CA ARG A 114 0.24 6.61 4.05
C ARG A 114 -0.66 5.80 3.09
N PRO A 115 -0.23 5.57 1.83
CA PRO A 115 -0.87 4.65 0.91
C PRO A 115 -0.90 3.24 1.48
N GLY A 116 -2.04 2.57 1.38
CA GLY A 116 -2.28 1.25 1.97
C GLY A 116 -2.28 1.23 3.50
N GLY A 117 -1.95 2.35 4.15
CA GLY A 117 -2.20 2.55 5.56
C GLY A 117 -3.69 2.45 5.77
N LEU A 118 -4.13 1.42 6.50
CA LEU A 118 -5.44 1.43 7.12
C LEU A 118 -5.49 2.71 7.93
N ALA A 119 -6.04 3.80 7.35
CA ALA A 119 -6.70 4.83 8.14
C ALA A 119 -7.51 4.00 9.11
N ALA A 120 -7.16 4.05 10.39
CA ALA A 120 -7.76 3.20 11.39
C ALA A 120 -9.21 3.67 11.52
N LYS A 121 -10.05 3.29 10.55
CA LYS A 121 -11.46 3.07 10.72
C LYS A 121 -11.41 2.09 11.87
N ARG A 122 -11.71 2.60 13.06
CA ARG A 122 -11.97 1.78 14.25
C ARG A 122 -12.87 0.68 13.74
N GLY A 123 -12.28 -0.48 13.45
CA GLY A 123 -13.02 -1.59 12.90
C GLY A 123 -14.12 -1.81 13.91
N ARG A 124 -15.36 -1.88 13.45
CA ARG A 124 -16.45 -2.43 14.25
C ARG A 124 -15.85 -3.66 14.91
N ALA A 125 -15.76 -3.67 16.24
CA ALA A 125 -15.10 -4.75 16.96
C ALA A 125 -15.59 -6.06 16.36
N LEU A 126 -14.66 -6.92 15.92
CA LEU A 126 -15.03 -8.19 15.32
C LEU A 126 -15.94 -8.89 16.34
N ASP A 127 -17.19 -9.13 15.94
CA ASP A 127 -18.15 -9.82 16.79
C ASP A 127 -17.83 -11.31 16.75
N LEU A 128 -16.95 -11.72 17.67
CA LEU A 128 -16.50 -13.10 17.80
C LEU A 128 -17.48 -13.95 18.63
N SER A 129 -18.65 -13.43 19.00
CA SER A 129 -19.61 -14.15 19.86
C SER A 129 -20.15 -15.45 19.24
N GLY A 130 -20.18 -15.55 17.90
CA GLY A 130 -20.62 -16.75 17.18
C GLY A 130 -19.52 -17.68 16.68
N HIS A 131 -18.24 -17.41 16.96
CA HIS A 131 -17.13 -18.21 16.42
C HIS A 131 -16.98 -19.53 17.20
N PRO A 132 -16.80 -20.70 16.52
CA PRO A 132 -16.79 -22.03 17.18
C PRO A 132 -15.68 -22.21 18.23
N MET A 133 -14.60 -21.42 18.15
CA MET A 133 -13.51 -21.42 19.13
C MET A 133 -13.55 -20.25 20.12
N ALA A 134 -14.58 -19.40 20.08
CA ALA A 134 -14.69 -18.28 21.01
C ALA A 134 -15.02 -18.79 22.42
N LYS A 135 -14.01 -18.81 23.29
CA LYS A 135 -14.23 -19.00 24.72
C LYS A 135 -14.68 -17.66 25.32
N PRO A 136 -15.76 -17.62 26.12
CA PRO A 136 -16.16 -16.39 26.77
C PRO A 136 -15.01 -15.88 27.63
N LEU A 137 -14.77 -14.56 27.59
CA LEU A 137 -13.76 -13.93 28.44
C LEU A 137 -14.00 -14.32 29.91
N PRO A 138 -12.97 -14.77 30.64
CA PRO A 138 -13.05 -15.04 32.07
C PRO A 138 -13.64 -13.84 32.83
N PRO A 139 -14.39 -14.06 33.92
CA PRO A 139 -15.09 -13.01 34.64
C PRO A 139 -14.17 -11.88 35.12
N LYS A 140 -12.91 -12.18 35.44
CA LYS A 140 -11.88 -11.19 35.80
C LYS A 140 -11.52 -10.19 34.69
N TYR A 141 -11.89 -10.46 33.44
CA TYR A 141 -11.63 -9.60 32.27
C TYR A 141 -12.90 -9.09 31.61
N ARG A 142 -14.09 -9.41 32.15
CA ARG A 142 -15.34 -8.82 31.68
C ARG A 142 -15.45 -7.41 32.24
N GLY A 143 -15.20 -6.40 31.40
CA GLY A 143 -15.57 -5.03 31.73
C GLY A 143 -17.08 -4.94 32.03
N THR A 144 -17.47 -4.10 32.99
CA THR A 144 -18.86 -3.86 33.36
C THR A 144 -19.60 -3.19 32.20
N VAL A 145 -20.23 -3.99 31.34
CA VAL A 145 -21.16 -3.49 30.33
C VAL A 145 -22.42 -3.04 31.07
N LYS A 146 -22.64 -1.72 31.19
CA LYS A 146 -23.91 -1.18 31.71
C LYS A 146 -25.03 -1.62 30.75
N LYS A 147 -25.88 -2.55 31.19
CA LYS A 147 -27.10 -2.93 30.45
C LYS A 147 -28.00 -1.71 30.34
N ALA A 148 -28.23 -1.23 29.12
CA ALA A 148 -29.31 -0.31 28.82
C ALA A 148 -30.64 -1.05 29.08
N ILE A 149 -31.42 -0.51 30.00
CA ILE A 149 -32.71 -1.03 30.44
C ILE A 149 -33.71 -0.82 29.30
N THR A 150 -34.15 -1.89 28.66
CA THR A 150 -35.33 -1.92 27.81
C THR A 150 -36.55 -1.75 28.70
N LYS A 151 -37.16 -0.55 28.68
CA LYS A 151 -38.47 -0.31 29.27
C LYS A 151 -39.52 -0.64 28.21
N GLY A 152 -40.21 -1.77 28.38
CA GLY A 152 -41.33 -2.17 27.55
C GLY A 152 -42.53 -1.24 27.71
N ARG A 153 -43.34 -1.17 26.66
CA ARG A 153 -44.78 -0.96 26.71
C ARG A 153 -45.43 -2.04 25.86
#